data_AF-A0A2V9CA10-F1
#
_entry.id   AF-A0A2V9CA10-F1
#
_cell.length_a   1.000
_cell.length_b   1.000
_cell.length_c   1.000
_cell.angle_alpha   90.00
_cell.angle_beta   90.00
_cell.angle_gamma   90.00
#
_symmetry.space_group_name_H-M   'P 1'
#
loop_
_entity.id
_entity.type
_entity.pdbx_description
1 polymer ?
#
loop_
_entity_poly.entity_id
_entity_poly.type
_entity_poly.pdbx_seq_one_letter_code
_entity_poly.pdbx_strand_id
1 'polypeptide(L)'
;MKAPILYRISSVVLLLFAAGHTFGFRQNNPEWGADAVLGLMRSVRFDAQGFTRTYWDFFSAFGLFFSVFLLFAAVLAWQLGRLPAETLGRVRSIAWALAICFVAVTALSWRYAFTIPIVFSTLVTVCLTAAAWFSAKTS
;
A
#
# COMPACT_ATOMS: atom_id res chain seq x y z
N MET A 1 -18.21 -16.11 4.20
CA MET A 1 -17.57 -15.68 2.94
C MET A 1 -16.41 -16.62 2.61
N LYS A 2 -16.14 -16.91 1.34
CA LYS A 2 -15.02 -17.78 0.94
C LYS A 2 -13.71 -16.97 0.91
N ALA A 3 -12.66 -17.45 1.58
CA ALA A 3 -11.35 -16.78 1.65
C ALA A 3 -10.81 -16.32 0.28
N PRO A 4 -10.92 -17.12 -0.81
CA PRO A 4 -10.47 -16.69 -2.14
C PRO A 4 -11.09 -15.38 -2.62
N ILE A 5 -12.38 -15.16 -2.36
CA ILE A 5 -13.10 -13.95 -2.80
C ILE A 5 -12.53 -12.72 -2.08
N LEU A 6 -12.24 -12.83 -0.78
CA LEU A 6 -11.68 -11.73 0.00
C LEU A 6 -10.28 -11.33 -0.49
N TYR A 7 -9.45 -12.31 -0.89
CA TYR A 7 -8.17 -12.03 -1.55
C TYR A 7 -8.35 -11.33 -2.91
N ARG A 8 -9.34 -11.72 -3.71
CA ARG A 8 -9.63 -11.03 -4.99
C ARG A 8 -10.09 -9.59 -4.77
N ILE A 9 -10.99 -9.37 -3.81
CA ILE A 9 -11.45 -8.02 -3.44
C ILE A 9 -10.25 -7.19 -2.99
N SER A 10 -9.41 -7.72 -2.09
CA SER A 10 -8.19 -7.04 -1.62
C SER A 10 -7.28 -6.66 -2.79
N SER A 11 -7.09 -7.57 -3.75
CA SER A 11 -6.29 -7.32 -4.95
C SER A 11 -6.83 -6.16 -5.78
N VAL A 12 -8.14 -6.12 -6.05
CA VAL A 12 -8.75 -5.02 -6.81
C VAL A 12 -8.64 -3.69 -6.05
N VAL A 13 -8.92 -3.69 -4.75
CA VAL A 13 -8.78 -2.48 -3.91
C VAL A 13 -7.33 -2.00 -3.88
N LEU A 14 -6.36 -2.90 -3.83
CA LEU A 14 -4.93 -2.58 -3.90
C LEU A 14 -4.53 -1.98 -5.25
N LEU A 15 -5.06 -2.48 -6.37
CA LEU A 15 -4.81 -1.89 -7.69
C LEU A 15 -5.36 -0.47 -7.78
N LEU A 16 -6.58 -0.24 -7.28
CA LEU A 16 -7.17 1.10 -7.22
C LEU A 16 -6.36 2.02 -6.32
N PHE A 17 -5.90 1.53 -5.17
CA PHE A 17 -5.05 2.29 -4.27
C PHE A 17 -3.71 2.63 -4.94
N ALA A 18 -3.07 1.67 -5.61
CA ALA A 18 -1.82 1.89 -6.32
C ALA A 18 -1.97 2.96 -7.41
N ALA A 19 -3.04 2.88 -8.22
CA ALA A 19 -3.31 3.86 -9.26
C ALA A 19 -3.55 5.26 -8.66
N GLY A 20 -4.48 5.37 -7.69
CA GLY A 20 -4.78 6.64 -7.02
C GLY A 20 -3.56 7.25 -6.35
N HIS A 21 -2.75 6.44 -5.67
CA HIS A 21 -1.51 6.89 -5.07
C HIS A 21 -0.52 7.38 -6.13
N THR A 22 -0.25 6.59 -7.17
CA THR A 22 0.74 6.91 -8.22
C THR A 22 0.43 8.25 -8.89
N PHE A 23 -0.83 8.48 -9.24
CA PHE A 23 -1.23 9.71 -9.92
C PHE A 23 -1.43 10.89 -8.95
N GLY A 24 -1.78 10.63 -7.69
CA GLY A 24 -2.14 11.65 -6.72
C GLY A 24 -1.00 12.16 -5.84
N PHE A 25 -0.01 11.33 -5.49
CA PHE A 25 0.88 11.64 -4.35
C PHE A 25 1.78 12.88 -4.55
N ARG A 26 2.05 13.28 -5.80
CA ARG A 26 2.82 14.49 -6.12
C ARG A 26 1.96 15.73 -6.34
N GLN A 27 0.64 15.59 -6.32
CA GLN A 27 -0.28 16.70 -6.47
C GLN A 27 -0.37 17.49 -5.14
N ASN A 28 -0.58 18.79 -5.24
CA ASN A 28 -0.79 19.68 -4.10
C ASN A 28 -2.19 20.28 -4.20
N ASN A 29 -2.91 20.36 -3.08
CA ASN A 29 -4.08 21.22 -3.00
C ASN A 29 -3.61 22.66 -2.72
N PRO A 30 -3.88 23.65 -3.61
CA PRO A 30 -3.50 25.04 -3.38
C PRO A 30 -4.03 25.62 -2.06
N GLU A 31 -5.18 25.14 -1.59
CA GLU A 31 -5.79 25.59 -0.33
C GLU A 31 -4.96 25.25 0.91
N TRP A 32 -4.01 24.33 0.81
CA TRP A 32 -3.10 23.99 1.92
C TRP A 32 -2.02 25.04 2.17
N GLY A 33 -1.82 26.00 1.24
CA GLY A 33 -0.79 27.04 1.36
C GLY A 33 0.65 26.50 1.39
N ALA A 34 0.86 25.28 0.87
CA ALA A 34 2.14 24.57 0.95
C ALA A 34 3.13 24.92 -0.17
N ASP A 35 2.76 25.79 -1.12
CA ASP A 35 3.53 26.03 -2.35
C ASP A 35 4.96 26.54 -2.08
N ALA A 36 5.16 27.39 -1.09
CA ALA A 36 6.48 27.87 -0.71
C ALA A 36 7.39 26.73 -0.22
N VAL A 37 6.85 25.83 0.62
CA VAL A 37 7.58 24.66 1.14
C VAL A 37 7.89 23.69 0.00
N LEU A 38 6.92 23.41 -0.86
CA LEU A 38 7.13 22.55 -2.04
C LEU A 38 8.15 23.14 -3.01
N GLY A 39 8.15 24.46 -3.20
CA GLY A 39 9.16 25.18 -3.97
C GLY A 39 10.56 24.98 -3.41
N LEU A 40 10.74 25.09 -2.09
CA LEU A 40 12.02 24.82 -1.42
C LEU A 40 12.44 23.35 -1.55
N MET A 41 11.52 22.41 -1.33
CA MET A 41 11.79 20.98 -1.50
C MET A 41 12.29 20.63 -2.90
N ARG A 42 11.84 21.35 -3.94
CA ARG A 42 12.21 21.13 -5.35
C ARG A 42 13.47 21.87 -5.78
N SER A 43 13.79 22.99 -5.14
CA SER A 43 14.86 23.90 -5.59
C SER A 43 16.17 23.73 -4.83
N VAL A 44 16.11 23.38 -3.54
CA VAL A 44 17.31 23.21 -2.72
C VAL A 44 18.01 21.91 -3.11
N ARG A 45 19.18 22.05 -3.74
CA ARG A 45 20.05 20.95 -4.14
C ARG A 45 21.17 20.76 -3.13
N PHE A 46 21.46 19.51 -2.80
CA PHE A 46 22.54 19.13 -1.90
C PHE A 46 23.18 17.81 -2.36
N ASP A 47 24.42 17.59 -1.96
CA ASP A 47 25.10 16.31 -2.16
C ASP A 47 24.58 15.29 -1.12
N ALA A 48 23.99 14.21 -1.61
CA ALA A 48 23.55 13.07 -0.82
C ALA A 48 24.40 11.86 -1.20
N GLN A 49 25.53 11.69 -0.49
CA GLN A 49 26.47 10.58 -0.69
C GLN A 49 26.96 10.48 -2.14
N GLY A 50 27.37 11.62 -2.73
CA GLY A 50 27.89 11.68 -4.10
C GLY A 50 26.83 11.88 -5.20
N PHE A 51 25.57 12.05 -4.83
CA PHE A 51 24.49 12.37 -5.76
C PHE A 51 23.86 13.71 -5.43
N THR A 52 23.82 14.63 -6.39
CA THR A 52 23.01 15.86 -6.25
C THR A 52 21.53 15.52 -6.25
N ARG A 53 20.85 15.83 -5.16
CA ARG A 53 19.41 15.58 -4.96
C ARG A 53 18.74 16.77 -4.29
N THR A 54 17.41 16.74 -4.32
CA THR A 54 16.51 17.64 -3.61
C THR A 54 15.65 16.83 -2.64
N TYR A 55 15.03 17.46 -1.65
CA TYR A 55 14.07 16.76 -0.78
C TYR A 55 12.86 16.24 -1.56
N TRP A 56 12.50 16.91 -2.66
CA TRP A 56 11.46 16.46 -3.58
C TRP A 56 11.82 15.13 -4.26
N ASP A 57 13.10 14.88 -4.55
CA ASP A 57 13.54 13.60 -5.12
C ASP A 57 13.33 12.44 -4.15
N PHE A 58 13.66 12.64 -2.86
CA PHE A 58 13.40 11.64 -1.82
C PHE A 58 11.91 11.38 -1.63
N PHE A 59 11.10 12.43 -1.49
CA PHE A 59 9.64 12.31 -1.43
C PHE A 59 9.08 11.55 -2.63
N SER A 60 9.56 11.90 -3.82
CA SER A 60 9.23 11.29 -5.10
C SER A 60 9.59 9.81 -5.16
N ALA A 61 10.78 9.43 -4.67
CA ALA A 61 11.24 8.06 -4.67
C ALA A 61 10.44 7.19 -3.70
N PHE A 62 10.25 7.64 -2.45
CA PHE A 62 9.48 6.88 -1.45
C PHE A 62 8.02 6.69 -1.87
N GLY A 63 7.38 7.70 -2.47
CA GLY A 63 6.02 7.55 -3.01
C GLY A 63 5.95 6.54 -4.17
N LEU A 64 6.95 6.51 -5.05
CA LEU A 64 7.02 5.51 -6.12
C LEU A 64 7.30 4.11 -5.56
N PHE A 65 8.18 3.97 -4.56
CA PHE A 65 8.41 2.69 -3.90
C PHE A 65 7.13 2.13 -3.28
N PHE A 66 6.35 2.98 -2.62
CA PHE A 66 5.06 2.56 -2.08
C PHE A 66 4.08 2.14 -3.18
N SER A 67 4.06 2.85 -4.31
CA SER A 67 3.23 2.49 -5.47
C SER A 67 3.61 1.11 -6.03
N VAL A 68 4.90 0.82 -6.20
CA VAL A 68 5.40 -0.50 -6.62
C VAL A 68 5.03 -1.58 -5.59
N PHE A 69 5.18 -1.28 -4.30
CA PHE A 69 4.79 -2.17 -3.22
C PHE A 69 3.29 -2.50 -3.25
N LEU A 70 2.41 -1.52 -3.47
CA LEU A 70 0.96 -1.75 -3.59
C LEU A 70 0.63 -2.65 -4.79
N LEU A 71 1.28 -2.45 -5.94
CA LEU A 71 1.12 -3.33 -7.10
C LEU A 71 1.57 -4.76 -6.82
N PHE A 72 2.74 -4.92 -6.19
CA PHE A 72 3.23 -6.23 -5.75
C PHE A 72 2.22 -6.91 -4.80
N ALA A 73 1.73 -6.18 -3.79
CA ALA A 73 0.75 -6.69 -2.85
C ALA A 73 -0.56 -7.08 -3.56
N ALA A 74 -0.99 -6.31 -4.56
CA ALA A 74 -2.16 -6.63 -5.36
C ALA A 74 -2.00 -7.96 -6.11
N VAL A 75 -0.84 -8.17 -6.74
CA VAL A 75 -0.49 -9.43 -7.42
C VAL A 75 -0.44 -10.58 -6.42
N LEU A 76 0.22 -10.40 -5.26
CA LEU A 76 0.31 -11.43 -4.25
C LEU A 76 -1.06 -11.83 -3.71
N ALA A 77 -1.92 -10.85 -3.40
CA ALA A 77 -3.31 -11.11 -3.00
C ALA A 77 -4.08 -11.84 -4.11
N TRP A 78 -3.91 -11.44 -5.38
CA TRP A 78 -4.51 -12.15 -6.51
C TRP A 78 -4.09 -13.62 -6.52
N GLN A 79 -2.80 -13.91 -6.39
CA GLN A 79 -2.27 -15.28 -6.42
C GLN A 79 -2.76 -16.12 -5.25
N LEU A 80 -2.79 -15.57 -4.03
CA LEU A 80 -3.36 -16.25 -2.85
C LEU A 80 -4.84 -16.62 -3.08
N GLY A 81 -5.61 -15.75 -3.75
CA GLY A 81 -6.99 -16.02 -4.15
C GLY A 81 -7.18 -17.05 -5.27
N ARG A 82 -6.11 -17.54 -5.91
CA ARG A 82 -6.16 -18.62 -6.92
C ARG A 82 -5.82 -19.99 -6.36
N LEU A 83 -5.17 -20.05 -5.20
CA LEU A 83 -4.64 -21.30 -4.68
C LEU A 83 -5.78 -22.24 -4.26
N PRO A 84 -5.64 -23.55 -4.52
CA PRO A 84 -6.49 -24.56 -3.88
C PRO A 84 -6.39 -24.47 -2.35
N ALA A 85 -7.44 -24.88 -1.64
CA ALA A 85 -7.51 -24.77 -0.18
C ALA A 85 -6.32 -25.43 0.52
N GLU A 86 -5.91 -26.62 0.05
CA GLU A 86 -4.76 -27.34 0.61
C GLU A 86 -3.46 -26.55 0.48
N THR A 87 -3.16 -26.02 -0.72
CA THR A 87 -1.96 -25.21 -0.95
C THR A 87 -1.99 -23.92 -0.15
N LEU A 88 -3.17 -23.28 -0.08
CA LEU A 88 -3.38 -22.06 0.70
C LEU A 88 -3.14 -22.30 2.20
N GLY A 89 -3.51 -23.47 2.72
CA GLY A 89 -3.17 -23.91 4.07
C GLY A 89 -1.66 -23.98 4.31
N ARG A 90 -0.91 -24.52 3.34
CA ARG A 90 0.57 -24.63 3.42
C ARG A 90 1.29 -23.27 3.38
N VAL A 91 0.73 -22.27 2.69
CA VAL A 91 1.31 -20.91 2.60
C VAL A 91 0.64 -19.89 3.54
N ARG A 92 -0.05 -20.36 4.58
CA ARG A 92 -0.78 -19.50 5.53
C ARG A 92 0.10 -18.45 6.20
N SER A 93 1.37 -18.74 6.46
CA SER A 93 2.31 -17.76 7.02
C SER A 93 2.47 -16.54 6.12
N ILE A 94 2.52 -16.73 4.80
CA ILE A 94 2.62 -15.66 3.80
C ILE A 94 1.35 -14.79 3.81
N ALA A 95 0.18 -15.42 3.89
CA ALA A 95 -1.10 -14.71 3.99
C ALA A 95 -1.17 -13.80 5.24
N TRP A 96 -0.77 -14.32 6.40
CA TRP A 96 -0.73 -13.52 7.64
C TRP A 96 0.35 -12.45 7.61
N ALA A 97 1.52 -12.72 7.03
CA ALA A 97 2.57 -11.72 6.86
C ALA A 97 2.07 -10.52 6.03
N LEU A 98 1.35 -10.79 4.93
CA LEU A 98 0.73 -9.75 4.13
C LEU A 98 -0.33 -8.97 4.93
N ALA A 99 -1.19 -9.65 5.69
CA ALA A 99 -2.20 -8.99 6.53
C ALA A 99 -1.57 -8.09 7.60
N ILE A 100 -0.56 -8.58 8.33
CA ILE A 100 0.17 -7.82 9.36
C ILE A 100 0.88 -6.61 8.75
N CYS A 101 1.47 -6.78 7.56
CA CYS A 101 2.05 -5.67 6.82
C CYS A 101 1.01 -4.57 6.58
N PHE A 102 -0.21 -4.91 6.16
CA PHE A 102 -1.26 -3.92 5.94
C PHE A 102 -1.86 -3.34 7.24
N VAL A 103 -1.83 -4.07 8.36
CA VAL A 103 -2.10 -3.48 9.68
C VAL A 103 -1.10 -2.35 9.97
N ALA A 104 0.20 -2.58 9.74
CA ALA A 104 1.22 -1.55 9.94
C ALA A 104 1.05 -0.38 8.97
N VAL A 105 0.77 -0.63 7.69
CA VAL A 105 0.47 0.42 6.69
C VAL A 105 -0.75 1.23 7.11
N THR A 106 -1.79 0.59 7.64
CA THR A 106 -2.99 1.27 8.14
C THR A 106 -2.65 2.16 9.33
N ALA A 107 -1.90 1.66 10.31
CA ALA A 107 -1.47 2.45 11.46
C ALA A 107 -0.65 3.68 11.05
N LEU A 108 0.29 3.51 10.11
CA LEU A 108 1.07 4.63 9.55
C LEU A 108 0.18 5.62 8.79
N SER A 109 -0.82 5.14 8.06
CA SER A 109 -1.78 5.98 7.32
C SER A 109 -2.61 6.83 8.28
N TRP A 110 -3.06 6.27 9.39
CA TRP A 110 -3.76 7.02 10.45
C TRP A 110 -2.87 8.07 11.12
N ARG A 111 -1.57 7.79 11.26
CA ARG A 111 -0.63 8.69 11.93
C ARG A 111 -0.16 9.85 11.05
N TYR A 112 0.10 9.59 9.76
CA TYR A 112 0.83 10.52 8.88
C TYR A 112 0.11 10.90 7.60
N ALA A 113 -0.92 10.16 7.19
CA ALA A 113 -1.61 10.40 5.93
C ALA A 113 -2.96 11.12 6.15
N PHE A 114 -3.87 10.96 5.20
CA PHE A 114 -5.18 11.60 5.17
C PHE A 114 -6.25 10.57 4.78
N THR A 115 -7.50 11.02 4.71
CA THR A 115 -8.70 10.19 4.60
C THR A 115 -8.63 9.10 3.53
N ILE A 116 -8.15 9.42 2.31
CA ILE A 116 -8.14 8.46 1.19
C ILE A 116 -7.21 7.27 1.49
N PRO A 117 -5.90 7.45 1.76
CA PRO A 117 -5.04 6.34 2.20
C PRO A 117 -5.57 5.56 3.41
N ILE A 118 -6.18 6.24 4.39
CA ILE A 118 -6.76 5.59 5.58
C ILE A 118 -7.87 4.62 5.20
N VAL A 119 -8.81 5.05 4.35
CA VAL A 119 -9.94 4.21 3.93
C VAL A 119 -9.45 2.99 3.15
N PHE A 120 -8.60 3.20 2.13
CA PHE A 120 -8.10 2.10 1.31
C PHE A 120 -7.27 1.10 2.11
N SER A 121 -6.33 1.58 2.94
CA SER A 121 -5.50 0.72 3.78
C SER A 121 -6.33 -0.09 4.80
N THR A 122 -7.36 0.53 5.40
CA THR A 122 -8.27 -0.13 6.33
C THR A 122 -9.09 -1.22 5.64
N LEU A 123 -9.66 -0.93 4.46
CA LEU A 123 -10.43 -1.91 3.68
C LEU A 123 -9.58 -3.12 3.29
N VAL A 124 -8.36 -2.88 2.83
CA VAL A 124 -7.40 -3.95 2.49
C VAL A 124 -7.06 -4.77 3.74
N THR A 125 -6.77 -4.12 4.87
CA THR A 125 -6.46 -4.80 6.13
C THR A 125 -7.60 -5.71 6.57
N VAL A 126 -8.83 -5.20 6.62
CA VAL A 126 -10.00 -5.99 7.00
C VAL A 126 -10.18 -7.19 6.06
N CYS A 127 -10.06 -6.98 4.75
CA CYS A 127 -10.23 -8.06 3.78
C CYS A 127 -9.13 -9.13 3.90
N LEU A 128 -7.86 -8.73 4.02
CA LEU A 128 -6.73 -9.66 4.12
C LEU A 128 -6.73 -10.42 5.44
N THR A 129 -7.01 -9.75 6.57
CA THR A 129 -7.13 -10.42 7.87
C THR A 129 -8.28 -11.42 7.87
N ALA A 130 -9.44 -11.03 7.34
CA ALA A 130 -10.57 -11.95 7.20
C ALA A 130 -10.23 -13.12 6.26
N ALA A 131 -9.56 -12.86 5.14
CA ALA A 131 -9.14 -13.91 4.19
C ALA A 131 -8.19 -14.91 4.86
N ALA A 132 -7.15 -14.43 5.54
CA ALA A 132 -6.16 -15.26 6.25
C ALA A 132 -6.80 -16.07 7.38
N TRP A 133 -7.79 -15.50 8.08
CA TRP A 133 -8.56 -16.18 9.11
C TRP A 133 -9.43 -17.31 8.53
N PHE A 134 -10.17 -17.05 7.46
CA PHE A 134 -11.04 -18.06 6.85
C PHE A 134 -10.26 -19.17 6.13
N SER A 135 -9.06 -18.88 5.61
CA SER A 135 -8.15 -19.90 5.05
C SER A 135 -7.78 -20.98 6.08
N ALA A 136 -7.74 -20.64 7.37
CA ALA A 136 -7.40 -21.58 8.44
C ALA A 136 -8.53 -22.54 8.81
N LYS A 137 -9.78 -22.26 8.40
CA LYS A 137 -10.96 -23.08 8.74
C LYS A 137 -11.36 -24.05 7.63
N THR A 138 -10.75 -23.95 6.45
CA THR A 138 -11.04 -24.77 5.27
C THR A 138 -9.93 -25.76 4.92
N SER A 139 -8.87 -25.81 5.73
CA SER A 139 -7.79 -26.81 5.68
C SER A 139 -7.96 -27.79 6.81
#